data_AF-U5VSF8-F1
#
_entry.id   AF-U5VSF8-F1
#
_cell.length_a   1.000
_cell.length_b   1.000
_cell.length_c   1.000
_cell.angle_alpha   90.00
_cell.angle_beta   90.00
_cell.angle_gamma   90.00
#
_symmetry.space_group_name_H-M   'P 1'
#
loop_
_entity.id
_entity.type
_entity.pdbx_description
1 polymer ?
#
loop_
_entity_poly.entity_id
_entity_poly.type
_entity_poly.pdbx_seq_one_letter_code
_entity_poly.pdbx_strand_id
1 'polypeptide(L)'
;MSAPPVSREPADDDDDFVPANEVERDLYQAVGESSTDSFLSTLLLATVLVPVAHNSRPGSAPGESGFAFRTEEIDDERFLVVFTSRDRLGEHFAEPTRTVGVRFVDLIRNWPDPAWSFAVNPTSAIGAKYPGPQVIALASWAVEAGLGGDPADAPVETGAVTPLPTEQSAQLTTMQKAVPAEQIDYYLERGYDRVAGFVHRAGEVEHLRSPGELFAALGLLYDGSPYQPDAKEAFVLRWPAHRPSLYRIPYGGQSEQALRAMDGWVIERPPFRGNGFAPGEGKDVIAEFKVDSVRLPHGTQLWRMDENGDERMIAMFDCDAPVWRRVGEQ
;
A
#
# COMPACT_ATOMS: atom_id res chain seq x y z
N MET A 1 4.37 0.28 -3.88
CA MET A 1 3.32 0.71 -2.94
C MET A 1 2.44 -0.48 -2.59
N SER A 2 2.08 -0.68 -1.32
CA SER A 2 1.24 -1.81 -0.89
C SER A 2 -0.15 -1.25 -0.70
N ALA A 3 -1.13 -1.92 -1.29
CA ALA A 3 -2.47 -1.41 -1.40
C ALA A 3 -3.16 -1.43 -0.01
N PRO A 4 -4.05 -0.47 0.29
CA PRO A 4 -4.68 -0.36 1.61
C PRO A 4 -5.37 -1.67 2.04
N PRO A 5 -5.43 -1.95 3.36
CA PRO A 5 -5.88 -3.20 3.92
C PRO A 5 -7.37 -3.34 3.65
N VAL A 6 -7.75 -4.50 3.13
CA VAL A 6 -9.14 -4.80 2.83
C VAL A 6 -9.76 -5.49 4.03
N SER A 7 -10.80 -4.91 4.62
CA SER A 7 -11.62 -5.64 5.59
C SER A 7 -12.53 -6.58 4.80
N ARG A 8 -12.33 -7.90 4.98
CA ARG A 8 -13.10 -8.94 4.29
C ARG A 8 -14.25 -9.40 5.20
N GLU A 9 -15.43 -9.57 4.63
CA GLU A 9 -16.53 -10.24 5.34
C GLU A 9 -16.26 -11.75 5.40
N PRO A 10 -16.61 -12.44 6.51
CA PRO A 10 -16.54 -13.89 6.56
C PRO A 10 -17.54 -14.48 5.56
N ALA A 11 -17.03 -15.29 4.63
CA ALA A 11 -17.84 -16.05 3.68
C ALA A 11 -18.40 -17.32 4.35
N ASP A 12 -19.66 -17.65 4.08
CA ASP A 12 -20.17 -19.02 4.23
C ASP A 12 -19.44 -19.92 3.21
N ASP A 13 -19.20 -21.20 3.56
CA ASP A 13 -18.33 -22.18 2.89
C ASP A 13 -18.24 -22.10 1.34
N ASP A 14 -17.00 -22.16 0.86
CA ASP A 14 -16.44 -21.56 -0.36
C ASP A 14 -16.47 -22.45 -1.65
N ASP A 15 -17.24 -23.54 -1.68
CA ASP A 15 -17.14 -24.54 -2.77
C ASP A 15 -18.03 -24.25 -4.00
N ASP A 16 -18.99 -23.32 -3.92
CA ASP A 16 -19.99 -23.06 -4.98
C ASP A 16 -19.83 -21.69 -5.68
N PHE A 17 -18.79 -20.91 -5.39
CA PHE A 17 -18.60 -19.61 -6.04
C PHE A 17 -18.22 -19.75 -7.52
N VAL A 18 -19.06 -19.18 -8.41
CA VAL A 18 -18.79 -19.15 -9.85
C VAL A 18 -18.55 -17.71 -10.32
N PRO A 19 -17.32 -17.36 -10.71
CA PRO A 19 -17.01 -16.03 -11.25
C PRO A 19 -17.78 -15.72 -12.54
N ALA A 20 -18.46 -14.58 -12.60
CA ALA A 20 -19.27 -14.19 -13.76
C ALA A 20 -18.45 -13.64 -14.94
N ASN A 21 -17.25 -13.11 -14.66
CA ASN A 21 -16.37 -12.52 -15.66
C ASN A 21 -14.88 -12.65 -15.28
N GLU A 22 -13.99 -12.13 -16.11
CA GLU A 22 -12.54 -12.20 -15.90
C GLU A 22 -12.10 -11.44 -14.64
N VAL A 23 -12.66 -10.25 -14.40
CA VAL A 23 -12.39 -9.47 -13.17
C VAL A 23 -12.71 -10.32 -11.93
N GLU A 24 -13.87 -10.97 -11.88
CA GLU A 24 -14.25 -11.81 -10.73
C GLU A 24 -13.36 -13.05 -10.58
N ARG A 25 -12.88 -13.64 -11.68
CA ARG A 25 -11.91 -14.75 -11.61
C ARG A 25 -10.62 -14.30 -10.96
N ASP A 26 -10.10 -13.16 -11.39
CA ASP A 26 -8.86 -12.60 -10.88
C ASP A 26 -9.01 -12.17 -9.42
N LEU A 27 -10.17 -11.62 -9.03
CA LEU A 27 -10.48 -11.32 -7.63
C LEU A 27 -10.58 -12.59 -6.78
N TYR A 28 -11.21 -13.64 -7.29
CA TYR A 28 -11.32 -14.93 -6.59
C TYR A 28 -9.96 -15.60 -6.42
N GLN A 29 -9.12 -15.59 -7.45
CA GLN A 29 -7.74 -16.06 -7.34
C GLN A 29 -6.95 -15.24 -6.32
N ALA A 30 -7.07 -13.91 -6.33
CA ALA A 30 -6.43 -13.04 -5.36
C ALA A 30 -6.92 -13.30 -3.92
N VAL A 31 -8.20 -13.67 -3.74
CA VAL A 31 -8.72 -14.11 -2.43
C VAL A 31 -8.06 -15.41 -2.00
N GLY A 32 -8.01 -16.43 -2.87
CA GLY A 32 -7.40 -17.73 -2.59
C GLY A 32 -5.90 -17.65 -2.29
N GLU A 33 -5.19 -16.74 -2.97
CA GLU A 33 -3.77 -16.45 -2.71
C GLU A 33 -3.55 -15.51 -1.51
N SER A 34 -4.62 -15.01 -0.89
CA SER A 34 -4.57 -13.98 0.16
C SER A 34 -3.77 -12.73 -0.26
N SER A 35 -3.82 -12.39 -1.55
CA SER A 35 -3.09 -11.25 -2.13
C SER A 35 -3.98 -10.02 -2.24
N THR A 36 -3.87 -9.13 -1.25
CA THR A 36 -4.52 -7.81 -1.28
C THR A 36 -4.03 -6.97 -2.46
N ASP A 37 -2.75 -7.02 -2.80
CA ASP A 37 -2.17 -6.24 -3.89
C ASP A 37 -2.75 -6.68 -5.25
N SER A 38 -2.91 -8.00 -5.47
CA SER A 38 -3.55 -8.53 -6.68
C SER A 38 -5.02 -8.13 -6.74
N PHE A 39 -5.74 -8.26 -5.62
CA PHE A 39 -7.14 -7.91 -5.53
C PHE A 39 -7.39 -6.43 -5.88
N LEU A 40 -6.59 -5.53 -5.29
CA LEU A 40 -6.70 -4.09 -5.53
C LEU A 40 -6.25 -3.70 -6.94
N SER A 41 -5.16 -4.29 -7.46
CA SER A 41 -4.72 -4.05 -8.84
C SER A 41 -5.80 -4.45 -9.85
N THR A 42 -6.46 -5.60 -9.63
CA THR A 42 -7.60 -6.03 -10.43
C THR A 42 -8.76 -5.04 -10.34
N LEU A 43 -9.13 -4.59 -9.14
CA LEU A 43 -10.19 -3.59 -8.98
C LEU A 43 -9.87 -2.25 -9.66
N LEU A 44 -8.65 -1.76 -9.54
CA LEU A 44 -8.21 -0.48 -10.09
C LEU A 44 -8.31 -0.43 -11.62
N LEU A 45 -8.16 -1.58 -12.29
CA LEU A 45 -8.34 -1.74 -13.73
C LEU A 45 -9.79 -2.07 -14.12
N ALA A 46 -10.64 -2.42 -13.16
CA ALA A 46 -11.99 -2.87 -13.43
C ALA A 46 -12.95 -1.72 -13.73
N THR A 47 -13.97 -2.04 -14.53
CA THR A 47 -15.20 -1.25 -14.61
C THR A 47 -16.21 -1.83 -13.63
N VAL A 48 -16.64 -1.04 -12.66
CA VAL A 48 -17.64 -1.41 -11.65
C VAL A 48 -19.02 -0.87 -12.01
N LEU A 49 -20.05 -1.57 -11.58
CA LEU A 49 -21.44 -1.17 -11.66
C LEU A 49 -21.80 -0.40 -10.39
N VAL A 50 -22.09 0.88 -10.55
CA VAL A 50 -22.50 1.78 -9.47
C VAL A 50 -24.03 1.89 -9.48
N PRO A 51 -24.73 1.49 -8.41
CA PRO A 51 -26.16 1.68 -8.27
C PRO A 51 -26.56 3.15 -8.23
N VAL A 52 -27.61 3.48 -8.98
CA VAL A 52 -28.12 4.85 -9.11
C VAL A 52 -29.30 5.06 -8.17
N ALA A 53 -29.30 6.16 -7.41
CA ALA A 53 -30.43 6.49 -6.54
C ALA A 53 -31.69 6.84 -7.35
N HIS A 54 -32.85 6.56 -6.79
CA HIS A 54 -34.16 6.79 -7.43
C HIS A 54 -34.42 8.27 -7.78
N ASN A 55 -33.80 9.20 -7.04
CA ASN A 55 -33.89 10.64 -7.26
C ASN A 55 -32.81 11.19 -8.23
N SER A 56 -31.94 10.32 -8.77
CA SER A 56 -30.91 10.74 -9.73
C SER A 56 -31.53 11.12 -11.07
N ARG A 57 -30.96 12.15 -11.70
CA ARG A 57 -31.34 12.58 -13.05
C ARG A 57 -31.25 11.40 -14.04
N PRO A 58 -32.24 11.18 -14.93
CA PRO A 58 -32.13 10.19 -15.99
C PRO A 58 -30.95 10.49 -16.91
N GLY A 59 -30.18 9.45 -17.25
CA GLY A 59 -29.02 9.56 -18.13
C GLY A 59 -27.76 10.20 -17.55
N SER A 60 -27.78 10.70 -16.30
CA SER A 60 -26.56 11.25 -15.68
C SER A 60 -25.59 10.16 -15.23
N ALA A 61 -24.31 10.53 -15.16
CA ALA A 61 -23.21 9.71 -14.67
C ALA A 61 -22.51 10.37 -13.46
N PRO A 62 -21.70 9.62 -12.67
CA PRO A 62 -20.88 10.18 -11.60
C PRO A 62 -20.05 11.38 -12.06
N GLY A 63 -20.05 12.46 -11.28
CA GLY A 63 -19.41 13.73 -11.63
C GLY A 63 -20.31 14.71 -12.39
N GLU A 64 -21.43 14.27 -12.95
CA GLU A 64 -22.40 15.17 -13.58
C GLU A 64 -23.40 15.78 -12.58
N SER A 65 -23.81 17.01 -12.86
CA SER A 65 -24.88 17.67 -12.09
C SER A 65 -26.18 16.85 -12.12
N GLY A 66 -26.73 16.62 -10.92
CA GLY A 66 -27.96 15.86 -10.71
C GLY A 66 -27.78 14.34 -10.67
N PHE A 67 -26.55 13.81 -10.71
CA PHE A 67 -26.30 12.41 -10.38
C PHE A 67 -26.37 12.18 -8.87
N ALA A 68 -27.09 11.16 -8.44
CA ALA A 68 -27.18 10.76 -7.04
C ALA A 68 -26.79 9.28 -6.89
N PHE A 69 -25.80 9.03 -6.04
CA PHE A 69 -25.36 7.69 -5.67
C PHE A 69 -26.40 7.04 -4.75
N ARG A 70 -26.68 5.75 -4.95
CA ARG A 70 -27.42 4.97 -3.96
C ARG A 70 -26.41 4.45 -2.93
N THR A 71 -26.52 4.93 -1.69
CA THR A 71 -25.72 4.45 -0.55
C THR A 71 -26.53 3.52 0.32
N GLU A 72 -25.83 2.71 1.12
CA GLU A 72 -26.41 1.84 2.14
C GLU A 72 -25.81 2.18 3.52
N GLU A 73 -26.54 1.89 4.59
CA GLU A 73 -26.02 1.98 5.95
C GLU A 73 -25.74 0.56 6.44
N ILE A 74 -24.48 0.30 6.77
CA ILE A 74 -23.99 -0.99 7.27
C ILE A 74 -23.24 -0.68 8.56
N ASP A 75 -23.64 -1.28 9.67
CA ASP A 75 -23.01 -1.08 11.00
C ASP A 75 -22.87 0.41 11.40
N ASP A 76 -23.91 1.21 11.18
CA ASP A 76 -23.97 2.68 11.40
C ASP A 76 -22.99 3.52 10.54
N GLU A 77 -22.32 2.90 9.57
CA GLU A 77 -21.50 3.58 8.58
C GLU A 77 -22.19 3.65 7.21
N ARG A 78 -21.97 4.76 6.50
CA ARG A 78 -22.51 4.95 5.16
C ARG A 78 -21.56 4.39 4.11
N PHE A 79 -22.04 3.42 3.34
CA PHE A 79 -21.30 2.77 2.27
C PHE A 79 -21.81 3.17 0.89
N LEU A 80 -20.87 3.45 -0.01
CA LEU A 80 -21.09 3.31 -1.44
C LEU A 80 -20.81 1.86 -1.85
N VAL A 81 -21.87 1.14 -2.20
CA VAL A 81 -21.79 -0.26 -2.63
C VAL A 81 -21.67 -0.33 -4.14
N VAL A 82 -20.71 -1.10 -4.66
CA VAL A 82 -20.54 -1.34 -6.10
C VAL A 82 -20.42 -2.83 -6.40
N PHE A 83 -20.60 -3.17 -7.67
CA PHE A 83 -20.60 -4.57 -8.12
C PHE A 83 -19.72 -4.77 -9.34
N THR A 84 -19.04 -5.92 -9.42
CA THR A 84 -18.23 -6.28 -10.60
C THR A 84 -19.03 -6.98 -11.69
N SER A 85 -20.27 -7.41 -11.40
CA SER A 85 -21.17 -8.02 -12.38
C SER A 85 -22.65 -7.78 -12.03
N ARG A 86 -23.53 -8.07 -13.00
CA ARG A 86 -24.97 -8.07 -12.78
C ARG A 86 -25.43 -9.22 -11.90
N ASP A 87 -24.66 -10.30 -11.83
CA ASP A 87 -24.95 -11.46 -11.02
C ASP A 87 -24.79 -11.10 -9.54
N ARG A 88 -23.65 -10.50 -9.17
CA ARG A 88 -23.43 -9.97 -7.80
C ARG A 88 -24.46 -8.90 -7.42
N LEU A 89 -24.83 -8.04 -8.37
CA LEU A 89 -25.87 -7.03 -8.17
C LEU A 89 -27.24 -7.67 -7.88
N GLY A 90 -27.61 -8.71 -8.63
CA GLY A 90 -28.90 -9.39 -8.49
C GLY A 90 -29.01 -10.28 -7.26
N GLU A 91 -27.89 -10.77 -6.75
CA GLU A 91 -27.82 -11.45 -5.46
C GLU A 91 -28.02 -10.49 -4.29
N HIS A 92 -27.46 -9.27 -4.38
CA HIS A 92 -27.60 -8.26 -3.33
C HIS A 92 -28.95 -7.53 -3.37
N PHE A 93 -29.46 -7.20 -4.57
CA PHE A 93 -30.75 -6.54 -4.73
C PHE A 93 -31.81 -7.47 -5.34
N ALA A 94 -32.86 -7.74 -4.57
CA ALA A 94 -34.01 -8.54 -5.04
C ALA A 94 -34.81 -7.87 -6.18
N GLU A 95 -34.68 -6.56 -6.37
CA GLU A 95 -35.38 -5.80 -7.41
C GLU A 95 -34.41 -5.27 -8.48
N PRO A 96 -34.86 -5.14 -9.75
CA PRO A 96 -34.05 -4.56 -10.82
C PRO A 96 -33.53 -3.17 -10.45
N THR A 97 -32.22 -3.08 -10.24
CA THR A 97 -31.56 -1.85 -9.81
C THR A 97 -30.86 -1.19 -10.99
N ARG A 98 -31.14 0.10 -11.23
CA ARG A 98 -30.45 0.87 -12.27
C ARG A 98 -28.99 1.06 -11.87
N THR A 99 -28.08 0.78 -12.79
CA THR A 99 -26.64 1.01 -12.60
C THR A 99 -26.04 1.82 -13.73
N VAL A 100 -24.85 2.37 -13.46
CA VAL A 100 -23.94 2.95 -14.44
C VAL A 100 -22.59 2.26 -14.32
N GLY A 101 -21.95 1.98 -15.46
CA GLY A 101 -20.60 1.42 -15.50
C GLY A 101 -19.57 2.53 -15.38
N VAL A 102 -18.61 2.38 -14.46
CA VAL A 102 -17.60 3.39 -14.15
C VAL A 102 -16.27 2.69 -13.94
N ARG A 103 -15.17 3.21 -14.50
CA ARG A 103 -13.85 2.70 -14.13
C ARG A 103 -13.62 2.98 -12.65
N PHE A 104 -13.20 1.96 -11.90
CA PHE A 104 -13.08 2.10 -10.45
C PHE A 104 -12.09 3.22 -10.07
N VAL A 105 -10.98 3.35 -10.81
CA VAL A 105 -10.01 4.43 -10.61
C VAL A 105 -10.61 5.83 -10.75
N ASP A 106 -11.54 6.05 -11.69
CA ASP A 106 -12.19 7.36 -11.87
C ASP A 106 -13.18 7.65 -10.73
N LEU A 107 -13.83 6.59 -10.23
CA LEU A 107 -14.77 6.67 -9.12
C LEU A 107 -14.06 7.10 -7.82
N ILE A 108 -12.94 6.47 -7.49
CA ILE A 108 -12.19 6.80 -6.25
C ILE A 108 -11.48 8.15 -6.33
N ARG A 109 -11.09 8.61 -7.52
CA ARG A 109 -10.51 9.96 -7.72
C ARG A 109 -11.52 11.07 -7.51
N ASN A 110 -12.78 10.83 -7.85
CA ASN A 110 -13.88 11.78 -7.67
C ASN A 110 -14.81 11.30 -6.56
N TRP A 111 -14.23 10.82 -5.46
CA TRP A 111 -15.01 10.24 -4.37
C TRP A 111 -16.03 11.25 -3.84
N PRO A 112 -17.34 10.90 -3.80
CA PRO A 112 -18.39 11.87 -3.62
C PRO A 112 -18.40 12.52 -2.23
N ASP A 113 -18.00 11.76 -1.20
CA ASP A 113 -17.93 12.23 0.17
C ASP A 113 -16.81 11.47 0.90
N PRO A 114 -15.77 12.15 1.41
CA PRO A 114 -14.66 11.52 2.13
C PRO A 114 -15.07 10.72 3.38
N ALA A 115 -16.26 10.99 3.94
CA ALA A 115 -16.79 10.27 5.10
C ALA A 115 -17.46 8.93 4.73
N TRP A 116 -17.71 8.66 3.44
CA TRP A 116 -18.36 7.42 3.02
C TRP A 116 -17.34 6.30 2.87
N SER A 117 -17.66 5.16 3.46
CA SER A 117 -16.96 3.90 3.25
C SER A 117 -17.36 3.29 1.90
N PHE A 118 -16.56 2.34 1.41
CA PHE A 118 -16.72 1.66 0.15
C PHE A 118 -16.89 0.16 0.37
N ALA A 119 -17.82 -0.45 -0.35
CA ALA A 119 -17.97 -1.90 -0.38
C ALA A 119 -18.08 -2.37 -1.83
N VAL A 120 -17.38 -3.45 -2.17
CA VAL A 120 -17.51 -4.14 -3.45
C VAL A 120 -18.02 -5.55 -3.22
N ASN A 121 -19.02 -5.95 -4.02
CA ASN A 121 -19.66 -7.27 -3.95
C ASN A 121 -19.90 -7.76 -2.51
N PRO A 122 -20.58 -6.95 -1.65
CA PRO A 122 -20.82 -7.32 -0.27
C PRO A 122 -21.48 -8.71 -0.19
N THR A 123 -21.20 -9.44 0.90
CA THR A 123 -21.72 -10.80 1.14
C THR A 123 -21.28 -11.90 0.15
N SER A 124 -20.43 -11.60 -0.84
CA SER A 124 -19.88 -12.60 -1.76
C SER A 124 -18.48 -13.07 -1.36
N ALA A 125 -18.01 -14.19 -1.91
CA ALA A 125 -16.66 -14.73 -1.69
C ALA A 125 -15.53 -13.77 -2.15
N ILE A 126 -15.85 -12.82 -3.04
CA ILE A 126 -14.94 -11.76 -3.50
C ILE A 126 -15.33 -10.38 -2.94
N GLY A 127 -16.02 -10.38 -1.81
CA GLY A 127 -16.50 -9.19 -1.12
C GLY A 127 -15.42 -8.48 -0.31
N ALA A 128 -15.46 -7.16 -0.32
CA ALA A 128 -14.45 -6.33 0.35
C ALA A 128 -15.01 -4.97 0.77
N LYS A 129 -14.62 -4.52 1.97
CA LYS A 129 -14.96 -3.21 2.54
C LYS A 129 -13.71 -2.37 2.80
N TYR A 130 -13.86 -1.07 2.61
CA TYR A 130 -12.82 -0.07 2.76
C TYR A 130 -13.38 1.18 3.44
N PRO A 131 -12.87 1.57 4.60
CA PRO A 131 -13.18 2.86 5.21
C PRO A 131 -12.89 4.04 4.27
N GLY A 132 -13.68 5.11 4.35
CA GLY A 132 -13.52 6.31 3.52
C GLY A 132 -12.09 6.85 3.42
N PRO A 133 -11.33 6.99 4.53
CA PRO A 133 -9.93 7.41 4.48
C PRO A 133 -9.02 6.51 3.64
N GLN A 134 -9.31 5.21 3.57
CA GLN A 134 -8.53 4.26 2.76
C GLN A 134 -8.85 4.39 1.26
N VAL A 135 -10.09 4.74 0.91
CA VAL A 135 -10.47 5.02 -0.48
C VAL A 135 -9.72 6.24 -1.00
N ILE A 136 -9.56 7.28 -0.17
CA ILE A 136 -8.75 8.45 -0.50
C ILE A 136 -7.27 8.09 -0.67
N ALA A 137 -6.72 7.26 0.22
CA ALA A 137 -5.35 6.78 0.09
C ALA A 137 -5.13 5.96 -1.20
N LEU A 138 -6.11 5.12 -1.57
CA LEU A 138 -6.10 4.35 -2.82
C LEU A 138 -6.16 5.26 -4.07
N ALA A 139 -6.94 6.34 -4.00
CA ALA A 139 -7.02 7.31 -5.09
C ALA A 139 -5.70 8.05 -5.32
N SER A 140 -5.04 8.50 -4.24
CA SER A 140 -3.71 9.13 -4.32
C SER A 140 -2.66 8.17 -4.88
N TRP A 141 -2.67 6.91 -4.42
CA TRP A 141 -1.83 5.84 -4.97
C TRP A 141 -2.02 5.67 -6.48
N ALA A 142 -3.26 5.66 -6.95
CA ALA A 142 -3.57 5.45 -8.37
C ALA A 142 -3.14 6.63 -9.25
N VAL A 143 -2.99 7.83 -8.68
CA VAL A 143 -2.44 9.01 -9.36
C VAL A 143 -0.93 8.87 -9.49
N GLU A 144 -0.24 8.54 -8.40
CA GLU A 144 1.21 8.33 -8.37
C GLU A 144 1.66 7.17 -9.26
N ALA A 145 0.87 6.10 -9.33
CA ALA A 145 1.12 4.95 -10.21
C ALA A 145 0.77 5.21 -11.70
N GLY A 146 0.23 6.39 -12.05
CA GLY A 146 -0.14 6.74 -13.42
C GLY A 146 -1.41 6.03 -13.94
N LEU A 147 -2.18 5.37 -13.07
CA LEU A 147 -3.27 4.45 -13.43
C LEU A 147 -4.60 5.13 -13.78
N GLY A 148 -4.57 6.35 -14.32
CA GLY A 148 -5.81 7.01 -14.75
C GLY A 148 -5.63 8.21 -15.66
N GLY A 149 -4.61 8.18 -16.53
CA GLY A 149 -4.62 9.05 -17.70
C GLY A 149 -5.78 8.66 -18.63
N ASP A 150 -6.36 9.65 -19.31
CA ASP A 150 -7.16 9.38 -20.50
C ASP A 150 -6.18 8.86 -21.58
N PRO A 151 -6.42 7.71 -22.25
CA PRO A 151 -5.56 7.26 -23.35
C PRO A 151 -5.42 8.30 -24.48
N ALA A 152 -6.28 9.32 -24.50
CA ALA A 152 -6.20 10.45 -25.43
C ALA A 152 -5.11 11.50 -25.10
N ASP A 153 -4.58 11.52 -23.87
CA ASP A 153 -3.60 12.53 -23.39
C ASP A 153 -2.20 11.93 -23.15
N ALA A 154 -1.98 10.67 -23.55
CA ALA A 154 -0.63 10.13 -23.64
C ALA A 154 0.15 10.89 -24.73
N PRO A 155 1.40 11.34 -24.48
CA PRO A 155 2.25 11.85 -25.54
C PRO A 155 2.35 10.78 -26.62
N VAL A 156 1.98 11.14 -27.84
CA VAL A 156 2.08 10.28 -29.01
C VAL A 156 3.57 10.08 -29.31
N GLU A 157 4.21 9.10 -28.68
CA GLU A 157 5.47 8.57 -29.17
C GLU A 157 5.20 7.85 -30.49
N THR A 158 5.76 8.42 -31.54
CA THR A 158 5.60 7.97 -32.91
C THR A 158 6.35 6.66 -33.09
N GLY A 159 5.60 5.57 -33.22
CA GLY A 159 5.93 4.42 -34.07
C GLY A 159 7.34 3.86 -33.97
N ALA A 160 7.61 3.11 -32.90
CA ALA A 160 8.41 1.91 -33.00
C ALA A 160 7.57 0.76 -32.46
N VAL A 161 7.49 -0.34 -33.22
CA VAL A 161 6.81 -1.56 -32.80
C VAL A 161 7.60 -2.14 -31.62
N THR A 162 7.25 -1.74 -30.40
CA THR A 162 7.77 -2.38 -29.20
C THR A 162 7.11 -3.76 -29.12
N PRO A 163 7.88 -4.86 -28.99
CA PRO A 163 7.30 -6.18 -28.84
C PRO A 163 6.36 -6.22 -27.63
N LEU A 164 5.38 -7.13 -27.67
CA LEU A 164 4.61 -7.57 -26.50
C LEU A 164 5.50 -7.53 -25.24
N PRO A 165 5.02 -6.98 -24.11
CA PRO A 165 5.84 -6.87 -22.90
C PRO A 165 6.38 -8.26 -22.55
N THR A 166 7.65 -8.45 -22.86
CA THR A 166 8.45 -9.55 -22.36
C THR A 166 8.45 -9.33 -20.86
N GLU A 167 8.03 -10.34 -20.10
CA GLU A 167 7.98 -10.38 -18.64
C GLU A 167 8.79 -9.24 -18.04
N GLN A 168 8.10 -8.17 -17.60
CA GLN A 168 8.73 -7.14 -16.80
C GLN A 168 9.40 -7.90 -15.67
N SER A 169 10.71 -8.02 -15.72
CA SER A 169 11.51 -8.57 -14.63
C SER A 169 11.02 -7.83 -13.40
N ALA A 170 10.28 -8.51 -12.53
CA ALA A 170 9.68 -7.92 -11.35
C ALA A 170 10.82 -7.23 -10.59
N GLN A 171 10.93 -5.91 -10.72
CA GLN A 171 12.01 -5.18 -10.07
C GLN A 171 11.73 -5.33 -8.59
N LEU A 172 12.54 -6.15 -7.94
CA LEU A 172 12.40 -6.44 -6.53
C LEU A 172 12.41 -5.10 -5.80
N THR A 173 11.34 -4.84 -5.03
CA THR A 173 11.24 -3.61 -4.26
C THR A 173 12.39 -3.58 -3.26
N THR A 174 13.27 -2.59 -3.37
CA THR A 174 14.33 -2.37 -2.39
C THR A 174 13.73 -1.76 -1.14
N MET A 175 13.89 -2.43 -0.01
CA MET A 175 13.53 -1.93 1.31
C MET A 175 14.73 -1.25 1.94
N GLN A 176 14.45 -0.28 2.81
CA GLN A 176 15.42 0.50 3.55
C GLN A 176 15.07 0.56 5.03
N LYS A 177 16.10 0.51 5.89
CA LYS A 177 15.97 0.80 7.31
C LYS A 177 17.10 1.69 7.82
N ALA A 178 16.75 2.74 8.56
CA ALA A 178 17.71 3.49 9.36
C ALA A 178 18.22 2.64 10.53
N VAL A 179 19.53 2.63 10.70
CA VAL A 179 20.22 1.89 11.78
C VAL A 179 20.95 2.89 12.67
N PRO A 180 20.83 2.78 14.00
CA PRO A 180 21.60 3.62 14.91
C PRO A 180 23.09 3.40 14.73
N ALA A 181 23.90 4.46 14.79
CA ALA A 181 25.35 4.38 14.65
C ALA A 181 25.98 3.36 15.63
N GLU A 182 25.47 3.27 16.85
CA GLU A 182 25.90 2.33 17.88
C GLU A 182 25.68 0.85 17.51
N GLN A 183 24.81 0.56 16.53
CA GLN A 183 24.53 -0.82 16.09
C GLN A 183 25.41 -1.25 14.90
N ILE A 184 26.15 -0.34 14.28
CA ILE A 184 26.91 -0.63 13.05
C ILE A 184 27.98 -1.68 13.27
N ASP A 185 28.66 -1.66 14.43
CA ASP A 185 29.66 -2.67 14.78
C ASP A 185 29.06 -4.07 14.96
N TYR A 186 27.77 -4.18 15.33
CA TYR A 186 27.10 -5.49 15.38
C TYR A 186 26.97 -6.12 13.99
N TYR A 187 26.74 -5.31 12.96
CA TYR A 187 26.74 -5.80 11.58
C TYR A 187 28.17 -6.09 11.15
N LEU A 188 29.06 -5.10 11.21
CA LEU A 188 30.41 -5.19 10.61
C LEU A 188 31.32 -6.20 11.30
N GLU A 189 31.30 -6.27 12.63
CA GLU A 189 32.25 -7.10 13.39
C GLU A 189 31.65 -8.43 13.84
N ARG A 190 30.33 -8.47 14.11
CA ARG A 190 29.66 -9.64 14.68
C ARG A 190 28.78 -10.40 13.70
N GLY A 191 28.70 -9.96 12.44
CA GLY A 191 27.94 -10.66 11.40
C GLY A 191 26.43 -10.63 11.64
N TYR A 192 25.91 -9.62 12.36
CA TYR A 192 24.48 -9.54 12.63
C TYR A 192 23.69 -9.46 11.31
N ASP A 193 22.69 -10.33 11.15
CA ASP A 193 22.08 -10.62 9.86
C ASP A 193 20.55 -10.50 9.86
N ARG A 194 20.00 -9.77 10.83
CA ARG A 194 18.55 -9.63 11.01
C ARG A 194 18.09 -8.19 11.02
N VAL A 195 16.85 -7.99 10.61
CA VAL A 195 16.16 -6.70 10.65
C VAL A 195 14.77 -6.85 11.27
N ALA A 196 14.42 -5.93 12.16
CA ALA A 196 13.15 -5.90 12.88
C ALA A 196 12.61 -4.47 12.98
N GLY A 197 11.31 -4.28 13.21
CA GLY A 197 10.70 -2.97 13.39
C GLY A 197 10.31 -2.31 12.07
N PHE A 198 10.29 -0.97 12.05
CA PHE A 198 9.78 -0.21 10.92
C PHE A 198 10.82 -0.06 9.80
N VAL A 199 10.37 -0.27 8.56
CA VAL A 199 11.15 -0.24 7.32
C VAL A 199 10.33 0.42 6.22
N HIS A 200 11.00 1.00 5.24
CA HIS A 200 10.40 1.82 4.19
C HIS A 200 10.88 1.36 2.82
N ARG A 201 10.20 1.72 1.73
CA ARG A 201 10.76 1.50 0.40
C ARG A 201 11.87 2.50 0.15
N ALA A 202 13.00 2.06 -0.40
CA ALA A 202 14.13 2.94 -0.68
C ALA A 202 13.74 4.11 -1.59
N GLY A 203 12.88 3.88 -2.59
CA GLY A 203 12.41 4.93 -3.50
C GLY A 203 11.48 5.98 -2.86
N GLU A 204 10.78 5.65 -1.77
CA GLU A 204 9.89 6.60 -1.07
C GLU A 204 10.66 7.56 -0.14
N VAL A 205 11.95 7.29 0.08
CA VAL A 205 12.82 8.07 0.97
C VAL A 205 14.07 8.59 0.26
N GLU A 206 14.18 8.37 -1.05
CA GLU A 206 15.34 8.75 -1.87
C GLU A 206 15.51 10.28 -1.97
N HIS A 207 14.42 11.02 -1.88
CA HIS A 207 14.44 12.48 -1.91
C HIS A 207 14.93 13.12 -0.60
N LEU A 208 15.03 12.36 0.48
CA LEU A 208 15.51 12.82 1.79
C LEU A 208 17.04 12.81 1.77
N ARG A 209 17.65 13.98 1.62
CA ARG A 209 19.09 14.12 1.32
C ARG A 209 19.94 14.53 2.52
N SER A 210 19.39 14.49 3.73
CA SER A 210 20.18 14.72 4.94
C SER A 210 19.75 13.80 6.08
N PRO A 211 20.65 13.48 7.02
CA PRO A 211 20.31 12.68 8.21
C PRO A 211 19.13 13.27 8.99
N GLY A 212 19.13 14.59 9.21
CA GLY A 212 18.07 15.29 9.95
C GLY A 212 16.71 15.20 9.25
N GLU A 213 16.66 15.41 7.93
CA GLU A 213 15.43 15.25 7.14
C GLU A 213 14.93 13.81 7.16
N LEU A 214 15.82 12.84 6.98
CA LEU A 214 15.48 11.41 7.03
C LEU A 214 14.86 11.05 8.38
N PHE A 215 15.52 11.42 9.48
CA PHE A 215 15.03 11.07 10.81
C PHE A 215 13.74 11.80 11.18
N ALA A 216 13.59 13.05 10.77
CA ALA A 216 12.37 13.82 10.99
C ALA A 216 11.17 13.24 10.21
N ALA A 217 11.35 12.96 8.92
CA ALA A 217 10.30 12.43 8.05
C ALA A 217 9.86 11.02 8.49
N LEU A 218 10.80 10.20 8.97
CA LEU A 218 10.51 8.87 9.52
C LEU A 218 9.97 8.91 10.97
N GLY A 219 9.81 10.10 11.57
CA GLY A 219 9.38 10.25 12.95
C GLY A 219 10.30 9.58 13.97
N LEU A 220 11.59 9.53 13.67
CA LEU A 220 12.62 8.95 14.53
C LEU A 220 13.13 9.92 15.59
N LEU A 221 12.67 11.18 15.61
CA LEU A 221 13.12 12.23 16.55
C LEU A 221 12.19 12.36 17.76
N TYR A 222 12.03 11.30 18.54
CA TYR A 222 11.23 11.27 19.77
C TYR A 222 12.10 11.27 21.03
N ASP A 223 11.49 11.51 22.19
CA ASP A 223 12.20 11.53 23.48
C ASP A 223 12.88 10.17 23.78
N GLY A 224 14.19 10.21 24.05
CA GLY A 224 15.01 9.00 24.22
C GLY A 224 15.41 8.29 22.93
N SER A 225 15.17 8.88 21.76
CA SER A 225 15.62 8.33 20.48
C SER A 225 17.16 8.29 20.37
N PRO A 226 17.73 7.24 19.76
CA PRO A 226 19.16 7.22 19.42
C PRO A 226 19.50 8.13 18.22
N TYR A 227 18.49 8.70 17.54
CA TYR A 227 18.66 9.60 16.41
C TYR A 227 18.56 11.06 16.86
N GLN A 228 19.40 11.92 16.29
CA GLN A 228 19.48 13.33 16.63
C GLN A 228 19.20 14.21 15.40
N PRO A 229 18.53 15.37 15.56
CA PRO A 229 18.19 16.25 14.44
C PRO A 229 19.42 16.86 13.74
N ASP A 230 20.53 17.03 14.48
CA ASP A 230 21.79 17.61 14.01
C ASP A 230 22.86 16.55 13.68
N ALA A 231 22.44 15.29 13.53
CA ALA A 231 23.31 14.18 13.17
C ALA A 231 24.08 14.47 11.88
N LYS A 232 25.39 14.24 11.91
CA LYS A 232 26.31 14.48 10.79
C LYS A 232 26.36 13.33 9.78
N GLU A 233 25.89 12.17 10.20
CA GLU A 233 25.81 10.99 9.36
C GLU A 233 24.58 10.17 9.74
N ALA A 234 24.06 9.43 8.77
CA ALA A 234 23.04 8.42 8.93
C ALA A 234 23.52 7.11 8.32
N PHE A 235 23.10 6.00 8.90
CA PHE A 235 23.37 4.67 8.38
C PHE A 235 22.07 4.00 7.95
N VAL A 236 22.07 3.42 6.76
CA VAL A 236 20.89 2.75 6.21
C VAL A 236 21.24 1.38 5.64
N LEU A 237 20.42 0.39 5.97
CA LEU A 237 20.42 -0.91 5.31
C LEU A 237 19.51 -0.85 4.10
N ARG A 238 19.94 -1.39 2.96
CA ARG A 238 19.14 -1.52 1.73
C ARG A 238 19.17 -2.96 1.24
N TRP A 239 18.01 -3.55 0.97
CA TRP A 239 17.94 -4.93 0.48
C TRP A 239 16.73 -5.17 -0.44
N PRO A 240 16.84 -6.07 -1.41
CA PRO A 240 15.70 -6.50 -2.21
C PRO A 240 14.71 -7.34 -1.38
N ALA A 241 13.42 -6.99 -1.40
CA ALA A 241 12.36 -7.75 -0.76
C ALA A 241 11.95 -8.97 -1.60
N HIS A 242 12.69 -10.07 -1.50
CA HIS A 242 12.36 -11.33 -2.19
C HIS A 242 11.06 -12.00 -1.71
N ARG A 243 10.61 -11.69 -0.49
CA ARG A 243 9.35 -12.19 0.09
C ARG A 243 8.49 -11.02 0.57
N PRO A 244 7.67 -10.42 -0.30
CA PRO A 244 6.84 -9.26 0.05
C PRO A 244 5.93 -9.48 1.26
N SER A 245 5.44 -10.70 1.48
CA SER A 245 4.57 -11.05 2.60
C SER A 245 5.18 -10.86 3.99
N LEU A 246 6.51 -10.70 4.08
CA LEU A 246 7.19 -10.40 5.35
C LEU A 246 7.07 -8.92 5.76
N TYR A 247 6.69 -8.03 4.85
CA TYR A 247 6.62 -6.58 5.06
C TYR A 247 5.16 -6.18 5.16
N ARG A 248 4.64 -6.15 6.39
CA ARG A 248 3.22 -5.89 6.64
C ARG A 248 3.04 -4.43 7.04
N ILE A 249 1.98 -3.80 6.53
CA ILE A 249 1.62 -2.46 6.99
C ILE A 249 1.18 -2.57 8.47
N PRO A 250 1.75 -1.76 9.37
CA PRO A 250 1.48 -1.84 10.79
C PRO A 250 0.17 -1.12 11.14
N TYR A 251 -0.97 -1.68 10.76
CA TYR A 251 -2.26 -1.16 11.21
C TYR A 251 -2.43 -1.39 12.71
N GLY A 252 -2.90 -0.37 13.42
CA GLY A 252 -3.18 -0.44 14.85
C GLY A 252 -3.06 0.90 15.55
N GLY A 253 -2.38 0.96 16.69
CA GLY A 253 -2.19 2.22 17.41
C GLY A 253 -1.42 2.08 18.72
N GLN A 254 -1.59 3.04 19.63
CA GLN A 254 -0.84 3.07 20.89
C GLN A 254 -1.57 2.41 22.07
N SER A 255 -2.76 1.87 21.83
CA SER A 255 -3.60 1.21 22.83
C SER A 255 -4.44 0.11 22.18
N GLU A 256 -4.99 -0.80 22.98
CA GLU A 256 -5.92 -1.83 22.47
C GLU A 256 -7.16 -1.22 21.81
N GLN A 257 -7.61 -0.05 22.27
CA GLN A 257 -8.74 0.63 21.66
C GLN A 257 -8.40 1.11 20.25
N ALA A 258 -7.24 1.73 20.07
CA ALA A 258 -6.77 2.18 18.76
C ALA A 258 -6.47 0.99 17.82
N LEU A 259 -5.97 -0.11 18.37
CA LEU A 259 -5.80 -1.36 17.64
C LEU A 259 -7.12 -1.85 17.02
N ARG A 260 -8.18 -1.96 17.84
CA ARG A 260 -9.51 -2.40 17.39
C ARG A 260 -10.15 -1.43 16.41
N ALA A 261 -9.98 -0.13 16.62
CA ALA A 261 -10.51 0.89 15.71
C ALA A 261 -9.90 0.82 14.30
N MET A 262 -8.66 0.33 14.19
CA MET A 262 -7.96 0.19 12.91
C MET A 262 -8.02 -1.24 12.34
N ASP A 263 -8.76 -2.15 12.99
CA ASP A 263 -8.73 -3.60 12.73
C ASP A 263 -7.28 -4.12 12.57
N GLY A 264 -6.42 -3.60 13.46
CA GLY A 264 -4.98 -3.70 13.34
C GLY A 264 -4.38 -4.88 14.07
N TRP A 265 -3.07 -5.07 13.90
CA TRP A 265 -2.29 -6.12 14.57
C TRP A 265 -1.09 -5.59 15.37
N VAL A 266 -0.83 -4.28 15.33
CA VAL A 266 0.33 -3.66 15.99
C VAL A 266 -0.11 -2.68 17.08
N ILE A 267 0.37 -2.92 18.30
CA ILE A 267 0.42 -1.90 19.34
C ILE A 267 1.87 -1.47 19.51
N GLU A 268 2.16 -0.18 19.36
CA GLU A 268 3.51 0.37 19.51
C GLU A 268 3.48 1.72 20.21
N ARG A 269 4.62 2.11 20.78
CA ARG A 269 4.77 3.37 21.54
C ARG A 269 4.68 4.60 20.63
N PRO A 270 4.36 5.79 21.19
CA PRO A 270 4.56 7.06 20.47
C PRO A 270 5.97 7.13 19.87
N PRO A 271 6.14 7.69 18.66
CA PRO A 271 5.17 8.48 17.89
C PRO A 271 4.29 7.66 16.92
N PHE A 272 4.25 6.32 17.02
CA PHE A 272 3.50 5.45 16.12
C PHE A 272 2.02 5.87 15.96
N ARG A 273 1.57 6.01 14.70
CA ARG A 273 0.19 6.39 14.36
C ARG A 273 -0.71 5.21 14.00
N GLY A 274 -0.13 4.09 13.55
CA GLY A 274 -0.88 2.87 13.21
C GLY A 274 -1.76 2.97 11.96
N ASN A 275 -1.53 3.97 11.11
CA ASN A 275 -2.23 4.19 9.84
C ASN A 275 -1.44 3.72 8.61
N GLY A 276 -0.28 3.09 8.81
CA GLY A 276 0.59 2.61 7.73
C GLY A 276 1.53 3.65 7.13
N PHE A 277 1.64 4.83 7.75
CA PHE A 277 2.55 5.89 7.33
C PHE A 277 3.49 6.29 8.46
N ALA A 278 4.70 6.71 8.08
CA ALA A 278 5.68 7.21 9.03
C ALA A 278 5.11 8.42 9.81
N PRO A 279 5.39 8.54 11.11
CA PRO A 279 4.74 9.54 11.96
C PRO A 279 5.36 10.93 11.88
N GLY A 280 6.29 11.18 10.94
CA GLY A 280 6.86 12.50 10.72
C GLY A 280 5.80 13.58 10.53
N GLU A 281 6.12 14.80 10.97
CA GLU A 281 5.24 15.98 10.81
C GLU A 281 5.53 16.75 9.51
N GLY A 282 6.27 16.13 8.59
CA GLY A 282 6.62 16.68 7.28
C GLY A 282 5.49 16.60 6.26
N LYS A 283 5.74 17.15 5.07
CA LYS A 283 4.85 17.00 3.91
C LYS A 283 4.93 15.62 3.28
N ASP A 284 5.95 14.86 3.65
CA ASP A 284 6.26 13.56 3.08
C ASP A 284 5.28 12.50 3.59
N VAL A 285 4.61 11.84 2.65
CA VAL A 285 3.75 10.69 2.91
C VAL A 285 4.56 9.44 2.61
N ILE A 286 5.19 8.88 3.65
CA ILE A 286 6.10 7.73 3.52
C ILE A 286 5.39 6.50 4.05
N ALA A 287 5.25 5.46 3.23
CA ALA A 287 4.61 4.22 3.68
C ALA A 287 5.53 3.45 4.62
N GLU A 288 5.00 3.05 5.76
CA GLU A 288 5.71 2.35 6.82
C GLU A 288 5.32 0.88 6.83
N PHE A 289 6.31 -0.01 6.92
CA PHE A 289 6.12 -1.46 7.01
C PHE A 289 6.78 -1.95 8.29
N LYS A 290 6.18 -2.93 8.97
CA LYS A 290 6.79 -3.59 10.13
C LYS A 290 7.24 -4.99 9.75
N VAL A 291 8.46 -5.33 10.15
CA VAL A 291 9.04 -6.67 10.00
C VAL A 291 9.35 -7.27 11.36
N ASP A 292 9.00 -8.54 11.53
CA ASP A 292 9.22 -9.29 12.77
C ASP A 292 10.51 -10.13 12.67
N SER A 293 11.65 -9.48 12.90
CA SER A 293 12.98 -10.11 12.99
C SER A 293 13.30 -11.09 11.84
N VAL A 294 13.34 -10.56 10.62
CA VAL A 294 13.62 -11.33 9.41
C VAL A 294 15.12 -11.37 9.12
N ARG A 295 15.61 -12.45 8.50
CA ARG A 295 16.99 -12.51 8.02
C ARG A 295 17.17 -11.68 6.76
N LEU A 296 18.27 -10.95 6.70
CA LEU A 296 18.67 -10.15 5.55
C LEU A 296 19.13 -11.07 4.41
N PRO A 297 18.71 -10.82 3.16
CA PRO A 297 19.17 -11.60 2.02
C PRO A 297 20.63 -11.30 1.64
N HIS A 298 21.26 -12.23 0.93
CA HIS A 298 22.55 -11.99 0.28
C HIS A 298 22.52 -10.68 -0.54
N GLY A 299 23.61 -9.93 -0.51
CA GLY A 299 23.69 -8.68 -1.27
C GLY A 299 22.97 -7.51 -0.61
N THR A 300 22.47 -7.67 0.64
CA THR A 300 22.05 -6.52 1.45
C THR A 300 23.21 -5.54 1.58
N GLN A 301 22.94 -4.27 1.38
CA GLN A 301 23.95 -3.22 1.39
C GLN A 301 23.78 -2.37 2.65
N LEU A 302 24.90 -2.02 3.26
CA LEU A 302 24.97 -1.03 4.33
C LEU A 302 25.57 0.25 3.75
N TRP A 303 24.86 1.35 3.91
CA TRP A 303 25.21 2.66 3.37
C TRP A 303 25.39 3.68 4.49
N ARG A 304 26.28 4.65 4.26
CA ARG A 304 26.46 5.85 5.07
C ARG A 304 26.07 7.06 4.23
N MET A 305 25.17 7.88 4.75
CA MET A 305 24.80 9.20 4.22
C MET A 305 25.44 10.26 5.12
N ASP A 306 26.04 11.30 4.55
CA ASP A 306 26.56 12.44 5.31
C ASP A 306 25.62 13.67 5.27
N GLU A 307 25.99 14.74 5.98
CA GLU A 307 25.21 15.97 6.07
C GLU A 307 25.00 16.70 4.73
N ASN A 308 25.77 16.40 3.69
CA ASN A 308 25.64 16.98 2.35
C ASN A 308 24.77 16.13 1.42
N GLY A 309 24.32 14.96 1.88
CA GLY A 309 23.54 14.01 1.09
C GLY A 309 24.37 13.07 0.24
N ASP A 310 25.70 13.05 0.43
CA ASP A 310 26.55 12.07 -0.25
C ASP A 310 26.37 10.70 0.41
N GLU A 311 25.99 9.71 -0.39
CA GLU A 311 25.85 8.33 0.06
C GLU A 311 27.03 7.46 -0.37
N ARG A 312 27.54 6.65 0.54
CA ARG A 312 28.60 5.67 0.28
C ARG A 312 28.23 4.31 0.83
N MET A 313 28.33 3.28 0.00
CA MET A 313 28.21 1.90 0.46
C MET A 313 29.44 1.55 1.29
N ILE A 314 29.23 1.13 2.54
CA ILE A 314 30.31 0.77 3.46
C ILE A 314 30.53 -0.73 3.54
N ALA A 315 29.48 -1.55 3.36
CA ALA A 315 29.60 -3.00 3.36
C ALA A 315 28.46 -3.66 2.60
N MET A 316 28.67 -4.92 2.22
CA MET A 316 27.67 -5.80 1.64
C MET A 316 27.62 -7.11 2.42
N PHE A 317 26.41 -7.58 2.72
CA PHE A 317 26.18 -8.82 3.45
C PHE A 317 26.33 -10.04 2.54
N ASP A 318 27.14 -11.00 2.99
CA ASP A 318 27.30 -12.31 2.40
C ASP A 318 26.71 -13.37 3.33
N CYS A 319 25.55 -13.90 2.96
CA CYS A 319 24.84 -14.90 3.76
C CYS A 319 25.46 -16.30 3.74
N ASP A 320 26.40 -16.60 2.82
CA ASP A 320 27.04 -17.92 2.77
C ASP A 320 28.03 -18.09 3.93
N ALA A 321 28.73 -17.01 4.28
CA ALA A 321 29.69 -16.94 5.38
C ALA A 321 29.18 -16.14 6.60
N PRO A 322 27.86 -15.91 6.71
CA PRO A 322 27.20 -14.77 7.40
C PRO A 322 28.13 -13.62 7.86
N VAL A 323 28.78 -12.94 6.91
CA VAL A 323 29.69 -11.81 7.20
C VAL A 323 29.32 -10.57 6.40
N TRP A 324 29.69 -9.41 6.94
CA TRP A 324 29.63 -8.14 6.23
C TRP A 324 30.99 -7.82 5.62
N ARG A 325 31.06 -7.80 4.29
CA ARG A 325 32.29 -7.48 3.56
C ARG A 325 32.34 -5.99 3.31
N ARG A 326 33.35 -5.30 3.85
CA ARG A 326 33.53 -3.86 3.65
C ARG A 326 33.85 -3.54 2.19
N VAL A 327 33.31 -2.44 1.68
CA VAL A 327 33.60 -1.96 0.33
C VAL A 327 34.95 -1.22 0.37
N GLY A 328 35.92 -1.68 -0.44
CA GLY A 328 37.24 -1.06 -0.56
C GLY A 328 38.37 -1.76 0.20
N GLU A 329 38.07 -2.80 1.00
CA GLU A 329 39.07 -3.74 1.52
C GLU A 329 39.04 -5.00 0.63
N GLN A 330 39.94 -5.06 -0.36
CA GLN A 330 40.41 -6.29 -0.99
C GLN A 330 41.76 -6.68 -0.39
#